data_AF-A0A9W8I457-F1
#
_entry.id   AF-A0A9W8I457-F1
#
_cell.length_a   1.000
_cell.length_b   1.000
_cell.length_c   1.000
_cell.angle_alpha   90.00
_cell.angle_beta   90.00
_cell.angle_gamma   90.00
#
_symmetry.space_group_name_H-M   'P 1'
#
loop_
_entity.id
_entity.type
_entity.pdbx_description
1 polymer ?
#
loop_
_entity_poly.entity_id
_entity_poly.type
_entity_poly.pdbx_seq_one_letter_code
_entity_poly.pdbx_strand_id
1 'polypeptide(L)'
;MIRTLARRFAAPSQTGRRTFACSAAQGYQSRLAQFYHNTLRDDLTILTYVPPAVRAQRDAADAARVQASKGTSTDGAPNPNRKHRVKVHRAKTPKSTAHNAPCLKSVYVHIRCREAINDKNHILSAMTALQVITGKRAELIKAKTDVATWKLRKGMPIAAKVELRGEEMFEFLDKLFEIVLPRMKEYGGMPMSAGDGNGNFTIGFDESVIGLFPEMEMAYDMFPLVNGFIVNIATSATRNPPARLLLSGLGLPFLHERKPESEAYML
;
A
#
# COMPACT_ATOMS: atom_id res chain seq x y z
N MET A 1 47.49 1.53 -37.73
CA MET A 1 46.22 1.19 -38.42
C MET A 1 45.78 -0.18 -37.93
N ILE A 2 44.47 -0.41 -37.74
CA ILE A 2 43.82 -1.62 -37.17
C ILE A 2 43.51 -1.51 -35.66
N ARG A 3 42.46 -0.74 -35.35
CA ARG A 3 41.67 -0.90 -34.11
C ARG A 3 40.57 -1.92 -34.43
N THR A 4 40.69 -3.11 -33.84
CA THR A 4 39.76 -4.23 -34.03
C THR A 4 38.40 -3.88 -33.40
N LEU A 5 37.40 -3.79 -34.26
CA LEU A 5 35.98 -3.58 -33.96
C LEU A 5 35.44 -4.78 -33.16
N ALA A 6 35.50 -4.71 -31.83
CA ALA A 6 34.73 -5.58 -30.96
C ALA A 6 33.24 -5.16 -31.04
N ARG A 7 32.54 -5.65 -32.06
CA ARG A 7 31.08 -5.64 -32.12
C ARG A 7 30.56 -6.35 -30.88
N ARG A 8 30.02 -5.55 -29.95
CA ARG A 8 29.18 -6.04 -28.85
C ARG A 8 28.00 -6.79 -29.47
N PHE A 9 28.03 -8.13 -29.36
CA PHE A 9 26.83 -8.94 -29.51
C PHE A 9 25.87 -8.52 -28.39
N ALA A 10 24.94 -7.63 -28.70
CA ALA A 10 23.77 -7.41 -27.86
C ALA A 10 22.92 -8.68 -27.94
N ALA A 11 22.81 -9.40 -26.82
CA ALA A 11 21.93 -10.55 -26.73
C ALA A 11 20.49 -10.12 -27.04
N PRO A 12 19.75 -10.83 -27.91
CA PRO A 12 18.34 -10.54 -28.14
C PRO A 12 17.56 -10.77 -26.84
N SER A 13 16.75 -9.78 -26.45
CA SER A 13 15.90 -9.84 -25.27
C SER A 13 14.98 -11.06 -25.37
N GLN A 14 15.20 -12.06 -24.52
CA GLN A 14 14.29 -13.18 -24.38
C GLN A 14 13.03 -12.73 -23.63
N THR A 15 12.20 -11.94 -24.30
CA THR A 15 10.77 -11.80 -23.96
C THR A 15 10.04 -12.94 -24.67
N GLY A 16 10.46 -14.17 -24.37
CA GLY A 16 9.95 -15.39 -24.99
C GLY A 16 9.62 -16.38 -23.89
N ARG A 17 8.46 -17.00 -24.01
CA ARG A 17 7.85 -18.01 -23.12
C ARG A 17 8.73 -19.27 -22.92
N ARG A 18 9.90 -19.12 -22.31
CA ARG A 18 10.84 -20.20 -21.96
C ARG A 18 11.31 -20.11 -20.51
N THR A 19 10.59 -19.38 -19.67
CA THR A 19 10.71 -19.48 -18.23
C THR A 19 9.66 -20.48 -17.74
N PHE A 20 10.06 -21.43 -16.88
CA PHE A 20 9.14 -22.35 -16.19
C PHE A 20 8.16 -21.64 -15.24
N ALA A 21 8.20 -20.30 -15.18
CA ALA A 21 7.23 -19.46 -14.52
C ALA A 21 5.98 -19.30 -15.41
N CYS A 22 5.26 -20.38 -15.65
CA CYS A 22 3.86 -20.27 -16.05
C CYS A 22 3.06 -19.93 -14.80
N SER A 23 3.00 -18.64 -14.44
CA SER A 23 1.88 -18.16 -13.65
C SER A 23 0.68 -18.28 -14.57
N ALA A 24 -0.26 -19.17 -14.23
CA ALA A 24 -1.53 -19.24 -14.94
C ALA A 24 -2.14 -17.84 -14.87
N ALA A 25 -2.09 -17.10 -15.97
CA ALA A 25 -2.87 -15.88 -16.11
C ALA A 25 -4.33 -16.34 -16.08
N GLN A 26 -4.94 -16.19 -14.91
CA GLN A 26 -6.28 -16.67 -14.64
C GLN A 26 -7.26 -15.92 -15.54
N GLY A 27 -8.24 -16.67 -16.07
CA GLY A 27 -9.33 -16.14 -16.88
C GLY A 27 -10.59 -15.86 -16.07
N TYR A 28 -10.51 -15.74 -14.74
CA TYR A 28 -11.65 -15.38 -13.90
C TYR A 28 -11.51 -13.91 -13.50
N GLN A 29 -12.52 -13.09 -13.74
CA GLN A 29 -12.48 -11.71 -13.26
C GLN A 29 -13.17 -11.64 -11.89
N SER A 30 -12.49 -11.05 -10.91
CA SER A 30 -13.09 -10.81 -9.60
C SER A 30 -14.19 -9.74 -9.71
N ARG A 31 -15.26 -9.93 -8.93
CA ARG A 31 -16.41 -9.01 -8.87
C ARG A 31 -15.98 -7.57 -8.58
N LEU A 32 -15.14 -7.39 -7.57
CA LEU A 32 -14.63 -6.07 -7.17
C LEU A 32 -13.81 -5.41 -8.29
N ALA A 33 -13.04 -6.17 -9.07
CA ALA A 33 -12.33 -5.65 -10.23
C ALA A 33 -13.28 -5.20 -11.35
N GLN A 34 -14.33 -5.97 -11.63
CA GLN A 34 -15.36 -5.59 -12.60
C GLN A 34 -16.09 -4.32 -12.18
N PHE A 35 -16.50 -4.23 -10.92
CA PHE A 35 -17.11 -3.02 -10.35
C PHE A 35 -16.18 -1.81 -10.51
N TYR A 36 -14.89 -1.96 -10.17
CA TYR A 36 -13.91 -0.90 -10.36
C TYR A 36 -13.85 -0.42 -11.81
N HIS A 37 -13.74 -1.34 -12.77
CA HIS A 37 -13.54 -1.01 -14.18
C HIS A 37 -14.80 -0.46 -14.86
N ASN A 38 -15.99 -0.90 -14.45
CA ASN A 38 -17.24 -0.58 -15.13
C ASN A 38 -17.92 0.69 -14.59
N THR A 39 -17.75 1.01 -13.30
CA THR A 39 -18.45 2.13 -12.67
C THR A 39 -17.49 3.08 -11.96
N LEU A 40 -16.80 2.58 -10.93
CA LEU A 40 -16.06 3.41 -9.99
C LEU A 40 -14.96 4.23 -10.67
N ARG A 41 -14.28 3.67 -11.69
CA ARG A 41 -13.24 4.37 -12.44
C ARG A 41 -13.74 5.65 -13.09
N ASP A 42 -14.92 5.62 -13.67
CA ASP A 42 -15.49 6.76 -14.39
C ASP A 42 -15.94 7.84 -13.39
N ASP A 43 -16.60 7.42 -12.31
CA ASP A 43 -16.98 8.29 -11.20
C ASP A 43 -15.75 8.98 -10.58
N LEU A 44 -14.68 8.23 -10.30
CA LEU A 44 -13.43 8.79 -9.79
C LEU A 44 -12.81 9.79 -10.77
N THR A 45 -12.87 9.52 -12.06
CA THR A 45 -12.34 10.43 -13.08
C THR A 45 -13.09 11.76 -13.03
N ILE A 46 -14.42 11.72 -12.90
CA ILE A 46 -15.28 12.90 -12.78
C ILE A 46 -15.01 13.65 -11.46
N LEU A 47 -15.02 12.95 -10.33
CA LEU A 47 -14.84 13.55 -8.99
C LEU A 47 -13.46 14.18 -8.79
N THR A 48 -12.43 13.62 -9.42
CA THR A 48 -11.05 14.14 -9.31
C THR A 48 -10.67 15.09 -10.44
N TYR A 49 -11.57 15.35 -11.39
CA TYR A 49 -11.30 16.23 -12.52
C TYR A 49 -11.04 17.67 -12.06
N VAL A 50 -9.96 18.25 -12.57
CA VAL A 50 -9.62 19.67 -12.36
C VAL A 50 -9.48 20.32 -13.73
N PRO A 51 -10.28 21.36 -14.05
CA PRO A 51 -10.20 22.06 -15.31
C PRO A 51 -8.78 22.57 -15.61
N PRO A 52 -8.33 22.57 -16.89
CA PRO A 52 -6.97 22.95 -17.26
C PRO A 52 -6.53 24.33 -16.77
N ALA A 53 -7.44 25.32 -16.77
CA ALA A 53 -7.16 26.67 -16.29
C ALA A 53 -6.79 26.71 -14.80
N VAL A 54 -7.60 26.07 -13.96
CA VAL A 54 -7.36 25.96 -12.50
C VAL A 54 -6.07 25.16 -12.23
N ARG A 55 -5.82 24.10 -13.01
CA ARG A 55 -4.60 23.33 -12.87
C ARG A 55 -3.36 24.14 -13.22
N ALA A 56 -3.39 24.91 -14.31
CA ALA A 56 -2.26 25.74 -14.72
C ALA A 56 -1.91 26.78 -13.63
N GLN A 57 -2.92 27.37 -13.00
CA GLN A 57 -2.74 28.28 -11.85
C GLN A 57 -2.09 27.57 -10.66
N ARG A 58 -2.57 26.37 -10.28
CA ARG A 58 -1.97 25.56 -9.20
C ARG A 58 -0.53 25.18 -9.50
N ASP A 59 -0.26 24.74 -10.72
CA ASP A 59 1.07 24.36 -11.18
C ASP A 59 2.04 25.55 -11.17
N ALA A 60 1.57 26.73 -11.59
CA ALA A 60 2.34 27.97 -11.54
C ALA A 60 2.63 28.41 -10.10
N ALA A 61 1.65 28.32 -9.19
CA ALA A 61 1.83 28.62 -7.78
C ALA A 61 2.82 27.67 -7.09
N ASP A 62 2.73 26.36 -7.38
CA ASP A 62 3.68 25.36 -6.88
C ASP A 62 5.10 25.62 -7.42
N ALA A 63 5.23 25.96 -8.71
CA ALA A 63 6.51 26.32 -9.32
C ALA A 63 7.12 27.58 -8.68
N ALA A 64 6.30 28.62 -8.46
CA ALA A 64 6.72 29.85 -7.79
C ALA A 64 7.16 29.58 -6.33
N ARG A 65 6.44 28.73 -5.59
CA ARG A 65 6.84 28.30 -4.23
C ARG A 65 8.18 27.57 -4.24
N VAL A 66 8.40 26.68 -5.20
CA VAL A 66 9.68 25.98 -5.36
C VAL A 66 10.80 26.97 -5.66
N GLN A 67 10.57 27.93 -6.56
CA GLN A 67 11.53 29.00 -6.88
C GLN A 67 11.85 29.88 -5.67
N ALA A 68 10.85 30.33 -4.90
CA ALA A 68 11.04 31.07 -3.66
C ALA A 68 11.85 30.27 -2.62
N SER A 69 11.61 28.96 -2.52
CA SER A 69 12.37 28.08 -1.62
C SER A 69 13.82 27.82 -2.06
N LYS A 70 14.18 28.22 -3.28
CA LYS A 70 15.54 28.15 -3.85
C LYS A 70 16.29 29.47 -3.70
N GLY A 71 15.81 30.40 -2.87
CA GLY A 71 16.45 31.71 -2.64
C GLY A 71 17.98 31.63 -2.63
N THR A 72 18.57 32.34 -3.58
CA THR A 72 20.01 32.52 -3.75
C THR A 72 20.51 33.33 -2.55
N SER A 73 21.38 32.76 -1.72
CA SER A 73 22.12 33.57 -0.75
C SER A 73 23.05 34.49 -1.54
N THR A 74 22.91 35.79 -1.34
CA THR A 74 23.80 36.81 -1.92
C THR A 74 25.21 36.77 -1.32
N ASP A 75 25.40 36.04 -0.21
CA ASP A 75 26.71 35.73 0.36
C ASP A 75 27.14 34.32 -0.06
N GLY A 76 28.23 34.25 -0.82
CA GLY A 76 28.69 33.09 -1.59
C GLY A 76 29.31 31.93 -0.80
N ALA A 77 28.91 31.69 0.46
CA ALA A 77 29.40 30.53 1.22
C ALA A 77 28.22 29.67 1.74
N PRO A 78 28.13 28.39 1.36
CA PRO A 78 27.16 27.49 1.96
C PRO A 78 27.46 27.33 3.45
N ASN A 79 26.54 27.78 4.31
CA ASN A 79 26.69 27.65 5.76
C ASN A 79 26.83 26.15 6.13
N PRO A 80 27.99 25.71 6.65
CA PRO A 80 28.25 24.30 6.96
C PRO A 80 27.39 23.77 8.12
N ASN A 81 26.85 24.67 8.96
CA ASN A 81 25.93 24.34 10.06
C ASN A 81 24.45 24.41 9.66
N ARG A 82 24.13 24.73 8.40
CA ARG A 82 22.74 24.66 7.92
C ARG A 82 22.35 23.19 7.88
N LYS A 83 21.61 22.72 8.91
CA LYS A 83 21.00 21.40 8.90
C LYS A 83 20.29 21.22 7.55
N HIS A 84 20.81 20.31 6.72
CA HIS A 84 20.16 19.95 5.48
C HIS A 84 18.82 19.31 5.84
N ARG A 85 17.76 20.11 5.92
CA ARG A 85 16.41 19.58 5.95
C ARG A 85 16.25 18.89 4.60
N VAL A 86 16.32 17.56 4.60
CA VAL A 86 16.11 16.74 3.41
C VAL A 86 14.79 17.22 2.81
N LYS A 87 14.87 17.89 1.66
CA LYS A 87 13.68 18.33 0.96
C LYS A 87 13.04 17.06 0.42
N VAL A 88 12.03 16.54 1.13
CA VAL A 88 11.23 15.42 0.63
C VAL A 88 10.45 15.95 -0.56
N HIS A 89 10.91 15.61 -1.76
CA HIS A 89 10.22 15.94 -3.01
C HIS A 89 8.94 15.13 -3.08
N ARG A 90 7.79 15.78 -2.89
CA ARG A 90 6.50 15.14 -3.13
C ARG A 90 6.27 15.01 -4.63
N ALA A 91 5.81 13.85 -5.07
CA ALA A 91 5.43 13.64 -6.46
C ALA A 91 4.31 14.62 -6.86
N LYS A 92 4.40 15.18 -8.06
CA LYS A 92 3.35 16.03 -8.62
C LYS A 92 2.09 15.19 -8.81
N THR A 93 0.92 15.76 -8.50
CA THR A 93 -0.36 15.08 -8.76
C THR A 93 -0.55 14.90 -10.25
N PRO A 94 -0.70 13.66 -10.76
CA PRO A 94 -0.85 13.44 -12.18
C PRO A 94 -2.25 13.90 -12.64
N LYS A 95 -2.41 14.11 -13.94
CA LYS A 95 -3.67 14.64 -14.51
C LYS A 95 -4.75 13.58 -14.39
N SER A 96 -5.92 13.94 -13.85
CA SER A 96 -7.07 13.03 -13.90
C SER A 96 -7.53 12.93 -15.36
N THR A 97 -7.46 11.72 -15.90
CA THR A 97 -7.81 11.36 -17.28
C THR A 97 -8.26 9.91 -17.21
N ALA A 98 -9.11 9.44 -18.13
CA ALA A 98 -9.62 8.07 -18.12
C ALA A 98 -8.51 7.01 -17.92
N HIS A 99 -7.33 7.20 -18.52
CA HIS A 99 -6.18 6.29 -18.39
C HIS A 99 -5.42 6.38 -17.05
N ASN A 100 -5.60 7.46 -16.29
CA ASN A 100 -4.85 7.76 -15.07
C ASN A 100 -5.78 7.98 -13.85
N ALA A 101 -6.95 7.33 -13.86
CA ALA A 101 -7.80 7.27 -12.69
C ALA A 101 -7.06 6.55 -11.54
N PRO A 102 -7.28 6.94 -10.27
CA PRO A 102 -6.75 6.21 -9.13
C PRO A 102 -7.16 4.73 -9.20
N CYS A 103 -6.18 3.83 -9.17
CA CYS A 103 -6.37 2.38 -9.15
C CYS A 103 -5.59 1.74 -8.01
N LEU A 104 -5.95 0.51 -7.64
CA LEU A 104 -5.16 -0.30 -6.72
C LEU A 104 -3.94 -0.87 -7.46
N LYS A 105 -2.76 -0.79 -6.84
CA LYS A 105 -1.51 -1.34 -7.41
C LYS A 105 -1.16 -2.69 -6.81
N SER A 106 -1.16 -2.76 -5.48
CA SER A 106 -0.76 -3.95 -4.74
C SER A 106 -1.27 -3.84 -3.32
N VAL A 107 -1.59 -4.97 -2.71
CA VAL A 107 -1.88 -5.07 -1.28
C VAL A 107 -0.80 -5.92 -0.64
N TYR A 108 -0.20 -5.40 0.43
CA TYR A 108 0.77 -6.12 1.24
C TYR A 108 0.11 -6.53 2.53
N VAL A 109 0.07 -7.82 2.80
CA VAL A 109 -0.37 -8.35 4.08
C VAL A 109 0.87 -8.81 4.83
N HIS A 110 1.05 -8.31 6.06
CA HIS A 110 2.19 -8.67 6.88
C HIS A 110 1.79 -9.08 8.28
N ILE A 111 2.41 -10.15 8.76
CA ILE A 111 2.30 -10.64 10.13
C ILE A 111 3.66 -10.51 10.78
N ARG A 112 3.70 -9.92 11.98
CA ARG A 112 4.87 -9.89 12.84
C ARG A 112 4.61 -10.78 14.06
N CYS A 113 5.42 -11.81 14.22
CA CYS A 113 5.33 -12.72 15.37
C CYS A 113 6.44 -12.36 16.36
N ARG A 114 6.08 -11.87 17.55
CA ARG A 114 7.07 -11.56 18.57
C ARG A 114 7.60 -12.84 19.23
N GLU A 115 6.72 -13.83 19.33
CA GLU A 115 6.93 -15.15 19.92
C GLU A 115 7.95 -15.98 19.13
N ALA A 116 8.14 -15.66 17.84
CA ALA A 116 9.12 -16.29 16.96
C ALA A 116 10.58 -16.10 17.42
N ILE A 117 10.85 -15.12 18.30
CA ILE A 117 12.17 -14.92 18.90
C ILE A 117 12.51 -16.05 19.87
N ASN A 118 11.52 -16.55 20.61
CA ASN A 118 11.69 -17.68 21.52
C ASN A 118 11.64 -18.99 20.73
N ASP A 119 10.57 -19.19 19.95
CA ASP A 119 10.34 -20.43 19.21
C ASP A 119 10.12 -20.17 17.73
N LYS A 120 11.08 -20.61 16.91
CA LYS A 120 11.06 -20.42 15.46
C LYS A 120 9.85 -21.09 14.79
N ASN A 121 9.22 -22.07 15.42
CA ASN A 121 8.10 -22.81 14.84
C ASN A 121 6.83 -21.94 14.72
N HIS A 122 6.67 -20.91 15.56
CA HIS A 122 5.51 -20.02 15.47
C HIS A 122 5.44 -19.25 14.16
N ILE A 123 6.59 -19.02 13.49
CA ILE A 123 6.55 -18.34 12.19
C ILE A 123 5.94 -19.20 11.08
N LEU A 124 6.05 -20.53 11.19
CA LEU A 124 5.44 -21.46 10.25
C LEU A 124 3.92 -21.37 10.33
N SER A 125 3.38 -21.25 11.56
CA SER A 125 1.94 -21.03 11.81
C SER A 125 1.44 -19.78 11.07
N ALA A 126 2.11 -18.64 11.30
CA ALA A 126 1.75 -17.38 10.65
C ALA A 126 1.90 -17.41 9.12
N MET A 127 2.93 -18.10 8.62
CA MET A 127 3.14 -18.27 7.18
C MET A 127 2.02 -19.10 6.53
N THR A 128 1.59 -20.17 7.19
CA THR A 128 0.48 -21.01 6.73
C THR A 128 -0.85 -20.26 6.80
N ALA A 129 -1.12 -19.52 7.88
CA ALA A 129 -2.33 -18.71 7.99
C ALA A 129 -2.45 -17.67 6.85
N LEU A 130 -1.36 -16.97 6.51
CA LEU A 130 -1.35 -16.06 5.36
C LEU A 130 -1.60 -16.79 4.03
N GLN A 131 -1.03 -17.97 3.86
CA GLN A 131 -1.23 -18.77 2.64
C GLN A 131 -2.67 -19.23 2.51
N VAL A 132 -3.32 -19.63 3.61
CA VAL A 132 -4.73 -20.05 3.62
C VAL A 132 -5.64 -18.89 3.25
N ILE A 133 -5.43 -17.71 3.85
CA ILE A 133 -6.28 -16.52 3.59
C ILE A 133 -6.09 -16.00 2.16
N THR A 134 -4.83 -15.89 1.71
CA THR A 134 -4.51 -15.17 0.47
C THR A 134 -4.36 -16.08 -0.75
N GLY A 135 -4.26 -17.40 -0.56
CA GLY A 135 -3.96 -18.36 -1.63
C GLY A 135 -2.54 -18.24 -2.20
N LYS A 136 -1.72 -17.33 -1.67
CA LYS A 136 -0.39 -17.01 -2.21
C LYS A 136 0.72 -17.40 -1.25
N ARG A 137 1.81 -17.90 -1.81
CA ARG A 137 3.00 -18.28 -1.03
C ARG A 137 3.58 -17.06 -0.30
N ALA A 138 3.56 -17.14 1.03
CA ALA A 138 4.17 -16.15 1.90
C ALA A 138 5.71 -16.18 1.87
N GLU A 139 6.30 -14.99 1.96
CA GLU A 139 7.74 -14.76 2.04
C GLU A 139 8.17 -14.55 3.50
N LEU A 140 9.24 -15.24 3.90
CA LEU A 140 9.84 -15.11 5.22
C LEU A 140 10.68 -13.82 5.32
N ILE A 141 10.40 -13.01 6.34
CA ILE A 141 11.17 -11.80 6.67
C ILE A 141 12.10 -12.10 7.84
N LYS A 142 13.39 -11.85 7.59
CA LYS A 142 14.45 -11.90 8.59
C LYS A 142 14.69 -10.52 9.22
N ALA A 143 15.13 -10.49 10.47
CA ALA A 143 15.48 -9.28 11.19
C ALA A 143 16.66 -8.55 10.53
N LYS A 144 16.48 -7.25 10.26
CA LYS A 144 17.52 -6.37 9.67
C LYS A 144 18.44 -5.76 10.72
N THR A 145 17.92 -5.51 11.92
CA THR A 145 18.61 -4.83 13.02
C THR A 145 18.84 -5.79 14.18
N ASP A 146 19.87 -5.52 14.98
CA ASP A 146 20.13 -6.20 16.25
C ASP A 146 19.73 -5.24 17.38
N VAL A 147 18.89 -5.70 18.31
CA VAL A 147 18.46 -4.91 19.45
C VAL A 147 18.42 -5.83 20.67
N ALA A 148 19.38 -5.65 21.59
CA ALA A 148 19.53 -6.50 22.77
C ALA A 148 18.30 -6.48 23.69
N THR A 149 17.63 -5.33 23.85
CA THR A 149 16.42 -5.17 24.67
C THR A 149 15.29 -6.09 24.23
N TRP A 150 15.18 -6.38 22.93
CA TRP A 150 14.17 -7.28 22.38
C TRP A 150 14.68 -8.71 22.20
N LYS A 151 15.90 -9.01 22.64
CA LYS A 151 16.62 -10.27 22.39
C LYS A 151 16.69 -10.62 20.89
N LEU A 152 16.66 -9.60 20.02
CA LEU A 152 16.56 -9.78 18.58
C LEU A 152 17.96 -9.73 17.95
N ARG A 153 18.35 -10.81 17.26
CA ARG A 153 19.59 -10.89 16.49
C ARG A 153 19.34 -10.73 14.99
N LYS A 154 20.30 -10.15 14.27
CA LYS A 154 20.26 -10.05 12.80
C LYS A 154 20.13 -11.43 12.16
N GLY A 155 19.28 -11.54 11.15
CA GLY A 155 19.07 -12.78 10.39
C GLY A 155 18.05 -13.76 11.00
N MET A 156 17.53 -13.51 12.21
CA MET A 156 16.46 -14.32 12.79
C MET A 156 15.14 -14.13 12.02
N PRO A 157 14.37 -15.21 11.74
CA PRO A 157 13.04 -15.09 11.16
C PRO A 157 12.07 -14.47 12.17
N ILE A 158 11.32 -13.44 11.78
CA ILE A 158 10.44 -12.71 12.70
C ILE A 158 9.07 -12.35 12.12
N ALA A 159 8.96 -12.21 10.81
CA ALA A 159 7.71 -11.86 10.15
C ALA A 159 7.51 -12.67 8.88
N ALA A 160 6.26 -12.74 8.42
CA ALA A 160 5.89 -13.25 7.12
C ALA A 160 5.12 -12.15 6.38
N LYS A 161 5.32 -12.07 5.06
CA LYS A 161 4.55 -11.15 4.21
C LYS A 161 4.05 -11.83 2.94
N VAL A 162 2.98 -11.30 2.39
CA VAL A 162 2.47 -11.63 1.07
C VAL A 162 2.26 -10.34 0.31
N GLU A 163 2.61 -10.33 -0.97
CA GLU A 163 2.27 -9.25 -1.90
C GLU A 163 1.24 -9.74 -2.91
N LEU A 164 0.03 -9.18 -2.83
CA LEU A 164 -1.08 -9.46 -3.73
C LEU A 164 -1.13 -8.42 -4.84
N ARG A 165 -1.33 -8.90 -6.07
CA ARG A 165 -1.48 -8.09 -7.28
C ARG A 165 -2.49 -8.76 -8.20
N GLY A 166 -3.10 -7.98 -9.09
CA GLY A 166 -4.09 -8.51 -10.03
C GLY A 166 -5.36 -8.96 -9.31
N GLU A 167 -5.94 -10.08 -9.73
CA GLU A 167 -7.23 -10.58 -9.25
C GLU A 167 -7.20 -11.02 -7.78
N GLU A 168 -6.14 -11.72 -7.35
CA GLU A 168 -5.93 -12.17 -5.95
C GLU A 168 -6.06 -11.00 -4.94
N MET A 169 -5.58 -9.82 -5.34
CA MET A 169 -5.66 -8.60 -4.52
C MET A 169 -7.10 -8.14 -4.34
N PHE A 170 -7.88 -8.14 -5.43
CA PHE A 170 -9.28 -7.72 -5.39
C PHE A 170 -10.13 -8.72 -4.59
N GLU A 171 -9.90 -10.01 -4.74
CA GLU A 171 -10.59 -11.04 -3.93
C GLU A 171 -10.31 -10.90 -2.45
N PHE A 172 -9.05 -10.66 -2.07
CA PHE A 172 -8.68 -10.44 -0.68
C PHE A 172 -9.38 -9.20 -0.10
N LEU A 173 -9.41 -8.10 -0.84
CA LEU A 173 -10.11 -6.89 -0.41
C LEU A 173 -11.62 -7.08 -0.34
N ASP A 174 -12.20 -7.86 -1.26
CA ASP A 174 -13.63 -8.18 -1.26
C ASP A 174 -14.03 -8.91 0.02
N LYS A 175 -13.29 -9.98 0.37
CA LYS A 175 -13.48 -10.72 1.63
C LYS A 175 -13.28 -9.81 2.84
N LEU A 176 -12.26 -8.95 2.80
CA LEU A 176 -11.96 -8.06 3.91
C LEU A 176 -13.10 -7.05 4.14
N PHE A 177 -13.56 -6.37 3.10
CA PHE A 177 -14.58 -5.31 3.22
C PHE A 177 -15.99 -5.86 3.45
N GLU A 178 -16.37 -6.95 2.79
CA GLU A 178 -17.75 -7.46 2.84
C GLU A 178 -17.98 -8.43 4.00
N ILE A 179 -16.98 -9.24 4.36
CA ILE A 179 -17.14 -10.30 5.37
C ILE A 179 -16.44 -9.94 6.68
N VAL A 180 -15.17 -9.55 6.63
CA VAL A 180 -14.34 -9.41 7.84
C VAL A 180 -14.67 -8.14 8.60
N LEU A 181 -14.65 -6.97 7.95
CA LEU A 181 -14.88 -5.68 8.62
C LEU A 181 -16.25 -5.61 9.33
N PRO A 182 -17.37 -6.07 8.74
CA PRO A 182 -18.67 -6.03 9.41
C PRO A 182 -18.78 -7.02 10.59
N ARG A 183 -18.03 -8.13 10.57
CA ARG A 183 -17.98 -9.09 11.69
C ARG A 183 -17.11 -8.62 12.85
N MET A 184 -16.23 -7.63 12.64
CA MET A 184 -15.39 -7.09 13.71
C MET A 184 -16.23 -6.29 14.71
N LYS A 185 -16.12 -6.64 16.00
CA LYS A 185 -16.87 -5.97 17.08
C LYS A 185 -16.51 -4.49 17.27
N GLU A 186 -15.24 -4.14 17.10
CA GLU A 186 -14.71 -2.81 17.47
C GLU A 186 -14.26 -1.98 16.26
N TYR A 187 -14.63 -2.36 15.03
CA TYR A 187 -14.19 -1.62 13.85
C TYR A 187 -15.11 -0.43 13.53
N GLY A 188 -14.75 0.74 14.04
CA GLY A 188 -15.45 2.00 13.74
C GLY A 188 -15.15 2.60 12.35
N GLY A 189 -14.13 2.09 11.64
CA GLY A 189 -13.66 2.64 10.37
C GLY A 189 -12.34 3.42 10.47
N MET A 190 -11.78 3.79 9.33
CA MET A 190 -10.49 4.51 9.27
C MET A 190 -10.67 6.01 9.55
N PRO A 191 -9.77 6.66 10.31
CA PRO A 191 -9.85 8.11 10.51
C PRO A 191 -9.59 8.87 9.21
N MET A 192 -10.22 10.04 9.07
CA MET A 192 -10.02 10.95 7.93
C MET A 192 -8.60 11.55 7.86
N SER A 193 -7.80 11.40 8.92
CA SER A 193 -6.38 11.76 8.91
C SER A 193 -5.48 10.67 8.33
N ALA A 194 -5.98 9.44 8.17
CA ALA A 194 -5.17 8.31 7.75
C ALA A 194 -4.61 8.47 6.32
N GLY A 195 -3.41 7.91 6.15
CA GLY A 195 -2.68 7.77 4.89
C GLY A 195 -1.30 8.44 4.92
N ASP A 196 -0.35 7.87 4.18
CA ASP A 196 1.08 8.26 4.24
C ASP A 196 1.43 9.58 3.52
N GLY A 197 0.42 10.30 3.04
CA GLY A 197 0.56 11.53 2.25
C GLY A 197 0.78 11.29 0.76
N ASN A 198 1.18 10.06 0.42
CA ASN A 198 1.48 9.61 -0.95
C ASN A 198 0.40 8.68 -1.53
N GLY A 199 -0.79 8.59 -0.92
CA GLY A 199 -1.89 7.76 -1.43
C GLY A 199 -1.84 6.28 -1.03
N ASN A 200 -0.99 5.91 -0.07
CA ASN A 200 -0.99 4.58 0.54
C ASN A 200 -1.73 4.61 1.88
N PHE A 201 -2.43 3.52 2.18
CA PHE A 201 -3.18 3.35 3.42
C PHE A 201 -2.74 2.08 4.12
N THR A 202 -2.67 2.16 5.44
CA THR A 202 -2.25 1.05 6.31
C THR A 202 -3.33 0.81 7.35
N ILE A 203 -3.76 -0.43 7.49
CA ILE A 203 -4.77 -0.87 8.46
C ILE A 203 -4.16 -1.97 9.31
N GLY A 204 -4.17 -1.80 10.62
CA GLY A 204 -3.75 -2.83 11.57
C GLY A 204 -4.94 -3.60 12.12
N PHE A 205 -4.78 -4.90 12.29
CA PHE A 205 -5.78 -5.80 12.83
C PHE A 205 -5.19 -6.62 13.97
N ASP A 206 -5.99 -6.81 15.01
CA ASP A 206 -5.65 -7.64 16.16
C ASP A 206 -5.75 -9.13 15.82
N GLU A 207 -5.26 -10.00 16.71
CA GLU A 207 -5.24 -11.45 16.49
C GLU A 207 -6.64 -12.02 16.19
N SER A 208 -7.67 -11.51 16.85
CA SER A 208 -9.06 -11.98 16.73
C SER A 208 -9.59 -11.92 15.30
N VAL A 209 -9.09 -10.99 14.48
CA VAL A 209 -9.61 -10.72 13.14
C VAL A 209 -9.26 -11.85 12.16
N ILE A 210 -8.14 -12.54 12.38
CA ILE A 210 -7.68 -13.57 11.44
C ILE A 210 -8.63 -14.78 11.42
N GLY A 211 -9.33 -15.05 12.53
CA GLY A 211 -10.35 -16.10 12.63
C GLY A 211 -11.69 -15.76 11.99
N LEU A 212 -11.90 -14.49 11.58
CA LEU A 212 -13.12 -14.06 10.91
C LEU A 212 -13.12 -14.31 9.40
N PHE A 213 -11.96 -14.66 8.82
CA PHE A 213 -11.87 -15.06 7.43
C PHE A 213 -12.53 -16.41 7.20
N PRO A 214 -13.35 -16.57 6.15
CA PRO A 214 -14.07 -17.82 5.90
C PRO A 214 -13.13 -19.01 5.68
N GLU A 215 -11.93 -18.79 5.14
CA GLU A 215 -10.93 -19.84 4.93
C GLU A 215 -10.27 -20.33 6.23
N MET A 216 -10.21 -19.46 7.24
CA MET A 216 -9.56 -19.75 8.52
C MET A 216 -10.52 -20.28 9.58
N GLU A 217 -11.81 -19.94 9.49
CA GLU A 217 -12.84 -20.33 10.46
C GLU A 217 -12.87 -21.85 10.70
N MET A 218 -12.68 -22.66 9.66
CA MET A 218 -12.65 -24.13 9.77
C MET A 218 -11.34 -24.69 10.34
N ALA A 219 -10.23 -23.98 10.15
CA ALA A 219 -8.90 -24.43 10.52
C ALA A 219 -8.37 -23.75 11.79
N TYR A 220 -9.20 -22.96 12.47
CA TYR A 220 -8.78 -22.11 13.58
C TYR A 220 -8.11 -22.91 14.71
N ASP A 221 -8.69 -24.05 15.08
CA ASP A 221 -8.20 -24.93 16.15
C ASP A 221 -6.85 -25.60 15.82
N MET A 222 -6.48 -25.65 14.54
CA MET A 222 -5.22 -26.25 14.09
C MET A 222 -4.01 -25.31 14.27
N PHE A 223 -4.26 -24.01 14.47
CA PHE A 223 -3.20 -23.01 14.62
C PHE A 223 -2.87 -22.78 16.10
N PRO A 224 -1.65 -23.11 16.56
CA PRO A 224 -1.30 -22.98 17.97
C PRO A 224 -1.15 -21.52 18.42
N LEU A 225 -0.86 -20.61 17.49
CA LEU A 225 -0.73 -19.19 17.75
C LEU A 225 -1.41 -18.40 16.64
N VAL A 226 -2.29 -17.50 17.07
CA VAL A 226 -3.02 -16.56 16.25
C VAL A 226 -2.30 -15.23 16.36
N ASN A 227 -2.00 -14.59 15.23
CA ASN A 227 -1.22 -13.36 15.19
C ASN A 227 -2.03 -12.24 14.55
N GLY A 228 -1.90 -11.03 15.10
CA GLY A 228 -2.37 -9.83 14.43
C GLY A 228 -1.63 -9.59 13.12
N PHE A 229 -2.28 -8.90 12.19
CA PHE A 229 -1.73 -8.63 10.87
C PHE A 229 -2.01 -7.20 10.47
N ILE A 230 -1.22 -6.70 9.53
CA ILE A 230 -1.35 -5.34 9.03
C ILE A 230 -1.43 -5.41 7.51
N VAL A 231 -2.40 -4.69 6.97
CA VAL A 231 -2.68 -4.59 5.54
C VAL A 231 -2.26 -3.22 5.05
N ASN A 232 -1.29 -3.18 4.14
CA ASN A 232 -0.90 -1.97 3.44
C ASN A 232 -1.48 -1.99 2.03
N ILE A 233 -2.38 -1.06 1.75
CA ILE A 233 -3.01 -0.88 0.45
C ILE A 233 -2.24 0.19 -0.31
N ALA A 234 -1.53 -0.22 -1.36
CA ALA A 234 -0.82 0.70 -2.24
C ALA A 234 -1.70 1.05 -3.45
N THR A 235 -1.90 2.34 -3.66
CA THR A 235 -2.70 2.85 -4.77
C THR A 235 -1.84 3.56 -5.81
N SER A 236 -2.43 3.87 -6.95
CA SER A 236 -1.80 4.67 -7.99
C SER A 236 -1.81 6.17 -7.72
N ALA A 237 -2.69 6.62 -6.82
CA ALA A 237 -2.76 8.01 -6.46
C ALA A 237 -1.47 8.48 -5.78
N THR A 238 -1.07 9.73 -6.01
CA THR A 238 0.07 10.35 -5.34
C THR A 238 -0.31 11.13 -4.08
N ARG A 239 -1.61 11.22 -3.77
CA ARG A 239 -2.15 12.02 -2.66
C ARG A 239 -3.25 11.23 -1.94
N ASN A 240 -3.42 11.51 -0.65
CA ASN A 240 -4.41 10.82 0.19
C ASN A 240 -5.87 11.05 -0.24
N PRO A 241 -6.33 12.28 -0.61
CA PRO A 241 -7.75 12.48 -0.96
C PRO A 241 -8.25 11.60 -2.12
N PRO A 242 -7.60 11.52 -3.29
CA PRO A 242 -8.06 10.63 -4.37
C PRO A 242 -7.96 9.15 -4.01
N ALA A 243 -6.96 8.74 -3.23
CA ALA A 243 -6.88 7.36 -2.74
C ALA A 243 -7.99 7.03 -1.73
N ARG A 244 -8.39 7.99 -0.90
CA ARG A 244 -9.51 7.84 0.03
C ARG A 244 -10.83 7.67 -0.71
N LEU A 245 -11.08 8.48 -1.75
CA LEU A 245 -12.26 8.34 -2.60
C LEU A 245 -12.31 6.94 -3.23
N LEU A 246 -11.18 6.45 -3.73
CA LEU A 246 -11.07 5.08 -4.27
C LEU A 246 -11.45 4.03 -3.21
N LEU A 247 -10.82 4.08 -2.03
CA LEU A 247 -11.07 3.08 -0.98
C LEU A 247 -12.50 3.17 -0.43
N SER A 248 -13.04 4.38 -0.30
CA SER A 248 -14.42 4.59 0.14
C SER A 248 -15.42 4.04 -0.89
N GLY A 249 -15.15 4.22 -2.18
CA GLY A 249 -15.98 3.65 -3.25
C GLY A 249 -15.91 2.11 -3.29
N LEU A 250 -14.79 1.52 -2.87
CA LEU A 250 -14.63 0.07 -2.76
C LEU A 250 -15.26 -0.53 -1.49
N GLY A 251 -15.81 0.30 -0.59
CA GLY A 251 -16.51 -0.16 0.61
C GLY A 251 -15.74 0.00 1.93
N LEU A 252 -14.57 0.65 1.94
CA LEU A 252 -13.86 0.93 3.18
C LEU A 252 -14.52 2.13 3.93
N PRO A 253 -15.03 1.95 5.16
CA PRO A 253 -15.64 3.04 5.90
C PRO A 253 -14.59 4.01 6.45
N PHE A 254 -14.82 5.31 6.25
CA PHE A 254 -14.04 6.38 6.85
C PHE A 254 -14.86 7.13 7.91
N LEU A 255 -14.29 7.27 9.10
CA LEU A 255 -14.85 8.07 10.18
C LEU A 255 -14.77 9.55 9.81
N HIS A 256 -15.93 10.18 9.75
CA HIS A 256 -16.04 11.62 9.68
C HIS A 256 -15.91 12.15 11.11
N GLU A 257 -14.85 12.90 11.39
CA GLU A 257 -14.75 13.64 12.65
C GLU A 257 -15.90 14.65 12.69
N ARG A 258 -16.93 14.33 13.50
CA ARG A 258 -17.99 15.29 13.82
C ARG A 258 -17.35 16.34 14.72
N LYS A 259 -17.12 17.55 14.21
CA LYS A 259 -16.68 18.67 15.05
C LYS A 259 -17.71 18.83 16.19
N PRO A 260 -17.26 19.01 17.45
CA PRO A 260 -18.18 19.23 18.55
C PRO A 260 -19.02 20.48 18.28
N GLU A 261 -20.32 20.39 18.57
CA GLU A 261 -21.33 21.39 18.21
C GLU A 261 -21.03 22.78 18.81
N SER A 262 -20.19 22.88 19.84
CA SER A 262 -19.75 24.14 20.45
C SER A 262 -18.98 25.08 19.52
N GLU A 263 -18.33 24.58 18.46
CA GLU A 263 -17.68 25.41 17.44
C GLU A 263 -18.62 25.79 16.29
N ALA A 264 -19.77 25.11 16.14
CA ALA A 264 -20.69 25.32 15.02
C ALA A 264 -21.60 26.55 15.20
N TYR A 265 -21.75 27.06 16.43
CA TYR A 265 -22.62 28.19 16.78
C TYR A 265 -21.86 29.51 17.06
N MET A 266 -20.56 29.58 16.77
CA MET A 266 -19.70 30.76 16.99
C MET A 266 -19.27 31.46 15.69
N LEU A 267 -19.97 31.18 14.58
CA LEU A 267 -19.84 31.87 13.28
C LEU A 267 -21.20 32.44 12.88
#